data_AF-A0AAU9STG8-F1
#
_entry.id   AF-A0AAU9STG8-F1
#
_cell.length_a   1.000
_cell.length_b   1.000
_cell.length_c   1.000
_cell.angle_alpha   90.00
_cell.angle_beta   90.00
_cell.angle_gamma   90.00
#
_symmetry.space_group_name_H-M   'P 1'
#
loop_
_entity.id
_entity.type
_entity.pdbx_description
1 polymer ?
#
loop_
_entity_poly.entity_id
_entity_poly.type
_entity_poly.pdbx_seq_one_letter_code
_entity_poly.pdbx_strand_id
1 'polypeptide(L)'
;MAKTRPGVASPKSKLGKKDIDSYTIRGTNKVVRAGDCVLMRPSDAGKPPYVARVEKIEADARNNVKVHCRWYYRPEESLGGRRQFHGAKELFMSDHYDVQSAHTIEGKCIVHTFKNYTRLENVGAEDYYCRFEYKAATGAFTPDRVAVYCKCEMPYNPDDLMVQCEGCTDWYHPACVGMTIEEAKKLEHFACTECSSGEGVKRSQNGFASSPTNDLKVSFVFLSLLLSNAIKVCQHPCLLQFEMWMQNAEKDDHE
;
A
#
# COMPACT_ATOMS: atom_id res chain seq x y z
N MET A 1 26.62 -1.57 -4.97
CA MET A 1 26.44 -1.07 -3.59
C MET A 1 26.25 -2.27 -2.67
N ALA A 2 27.13 -2.45 -1.68
CA ALA A 2 26.96 -3.51 -0.69
C ALA A 2 25.91 -3.07 0.36
N LYS A 3 24.77 -3.75 0.41
CA LYS A 3 23.81 -3.59 1.52
C LYS A 3 24.25 -4.49 2.67
N THR A 4 24.77 -3.91 3.74
CA THR A 4 25.10 -4.64 4.97
C THR A 4 23.82 -5.21 5.58
N ARG A 5 23.73 -6.54 5.65
CA ARG A 5 22.66 -7.23 6.40
C ARG A 5 22.82 -6.90 7.89
N PRO A 6 21.83 -6.30 8.57
CA PRO A 6 21.93 -6.06 10.00
C PRO A 6 22.07 -7.40 10.73
N GLY A 7 23.23 -7.62 11.35
CA GLY A 7 23.44 -8.75 12.25
C GLY A 7 22.69 -8.49 13.55
N VAL A 8 21.55 -9.15 13.75
CA VAL A 8 20.80 -9.05 15.02
C VAL A 8 21.60 -9.77 16.10
N ALA A 9 22.27 -9.00 16.96
CA ALA A 9 22.84 -9.50 18.20
C ALA A 9 21.70 -9.80 19.19
N SER A 10 21.16 -11.02 19.12
CA SER A 10 20.09 -11.48 20.00
C SER A 10 20.54 -11.47 21.48
N PRO A 11 19.75 -10.92 22.40
CA PRO A 11 20.00 -11.06 23.83
C PRO A 11 19.97 -12.54 24.26
N LYS A 12 20.75 -12.89 25.28
CA LYS A 12 20.85 -14.26 25.83
C LYS A 12 19.45 -14.86 26.06
N SER A 13 19.22 -16.07 25.53
CA SER A 13 17.93 -16.74 25.63
C SER A 13 17.54 -17.00 27.09
N LYS A 14 16.28 -16.67 27.44
CA LYS A 14 15.72 -17.08 28.73
C LYS A 14 15.58 -18.60 28.73
N LEU A 15 16.02 -19.23 29.82
CA LEU A 15 16.06 -20.68 29.98
C LEU A 15 14.69 -21.30 29.65
N GLY A 16 14.65 -22.24 28.68
CA GLY A 16 13.42 -22.95 28.29
C GLY A 16 12.62 -22.38 27.11
N LYS A 17 13.11 -21.37 26.39
CA LYS A 17 12.58 -20.99 25.07
C LYS A 17 13.47 -21.48 23.93
N LYS A 18 12.88 -22.03 22.87
CA LYS A 18 13.58 -22.47 21.66
C LYS A 18 12.99 -21.81 20.40
N ASP A 19 13.85 -21.29 19.54
CA ASP A 19 13.48 -20.80 18.21
C ASP A 19 13.18 -21.98 17.28
N ILE A 20 12.11 -21.89 16.48
CA ILE A 20 11.72 -22.97 15.54
C ILE A 20 11.53 -22.43 14.12
N ASP A 21 11.89 -23.23 13.12
CA ASP A 21 11.93 -22.79 11.71
C ASP A 21 10.55 -22.73 11.02
N SER A 22 9.54 -23.37 11.62
CA SER A 22 8.18 -23.43 11.07
C SER A 22 7.12 -23.84 12.08
N TYR A 23 5.89 -23.44 11.79
CA TYR A 23 4.65 -23.88 12.46
C TYR A 23 3.60 -24.28 11.40
N THR A 24 2.94 -25.42 11.57
CA THR A 24 1.83 -25.83 10.71
C THR A 24 0.51 -25.39 11.34
N ILE A 25 -0.31 -24.64 10.59
CA ILE A 25 -1.61 -24.15 11.08
C ILE A 25 -2.52 -25.36 11.35
N ARG A 26 -2.99 -25.51 12.59
CA ARG A 26 -3.81 -26.65 13.05
C ARG A 26 -5.01 -26.87 12.13
N GLY A 27 -5.27 -28.14 11.81
CA GLY A 27 -6.36 -28.53 10.89
C GLY A 27 -6.05 -28.30 9.41
N THR A 28 -4.84 -27.87 9.05
CA THR A 28 -4.43 -27.64 7.65
C THR A 28 -3.05 -28.23 7.36
N ASN A 29 -2.66 -28.23 6.09
CA ASN A 29 -1.29 -28.50 5.62
C ASN A 29 -0.45 -27.20 5.41
N LYS A 30 -0.97 -26.02 5.78
CA LYS A 30 -0.29 -24.73 5.55
C LYS A 30 0.84 -24.53 6.57
N VAL A 31 2.08 -24.45 6.08
CA VAL A 31 3.29 -24.23 6.90
C VAL A 31 3.69 -22.76 6.86
N VAL A 32 3.80 -22.16 8.05
CA VAL A 32 4.24 -20.79 8.31
C VAL A 32 5.70 -20.80 8.77
N ARG A 33 6.49 -19.84 8.29
CA ARG A 33 7.92 -19.59 8.61
C ARG A 33 8.15 -18.11 8.89
N ALA A 34 9.31 -17.76 9.43
CA ALA A 34 9.75 -16.37 9.49
C ALA A 34 9.84 -15.77 8.07
N GLY A 35 9.34 -14.54 7.89
CA GLY A 35 9.19 -13.85 6.62
C GLY A 35 7.81 -14.01 5.97
N ASP A 36 7.02 -15.03 6.33
CA ASP A 36 5.67 -15.20 5.81
C ASP A 36 4.71 -14.11 6.31
N CYS A 37 3.70 -13.79 5.49
CA CYS A 37 2.55 -13.00 5.91
C CYS A 37 1.37 -13.93 6.26
N VAL A 38 0.63 -13.57 7.32
CA VAL A 38 -0.45 -14.38 7.88
C VAL A 38 -1.69 -13.54 8.18
N LEU A 39 -2.85 -14.19 8.06
CA LEU A 39 -4.11 -13.70 8.61
C LEU A 39 -4.27 -14.21 10.04
N MET A 40 -4.62 -13.31 10.96
CA MET A 40 -4.78 -13.59 12.37
C MET A 40 -6.16 -13.16 12.85
N ARG A 41 -6.80 -14.00 13.66
CA ARG A 41 -8.15 -13.78 14.19
C ARG A 41 -8.21 -12.45 14.95
N PRO A 42 -9.17 -11.57 14.65
CA PRO A 42 -9.35 -10.33 15.39
C PRO A 42 -9.95 -10.59 16.78
N SER A 43 -9.78 -9.66 17.71
CA SER A 43 -10.42 -9.74 19.03
C SER A 43 -11.94 -9.55 18.98
N ASP A 44 -12.42 -8.90 17.92
CA ASP A 44 -13.82 -8.62 17.62
C ASP A 44 -14.18 -9.34 16.32
N ALA A 45 -15.14 -10.28 16.40
CA ALA A 45 -15.56 -11.12 15.28
C ALA A 45 -16.27 -10.36 14.14
N GLY A 46 -16.67 -9.10 14.36
CA GLY A 46 -17.21 -8.23 13.31
C GLY A 46 -16.14 -7.61 12.39
N LYS A 47 -14.86 -7.74 12.73
CA LYS A 47 -13.74 -7.13 12.00
C LYS A 47 -13.10 -8.11 11.00
N PRO A 48 -12.48 -7.62 9.92
CA PRO A 48 -11.66 -8.47 9.07
C PRO A 48 -10.44 -9.00 9.85
N PRO A 49 -9.86 -10.16 9.46
CA PRO A 49 -8.63 -10.66 10.06
C PRO A 49 -7.49 -9.63 9.99
N TYR A 50 -6.73 -9.54 11.08
CA TYR A 50 -5.50 -8.75 11.13
C TYR A 50 -4.46 -9.38 10.21
N VAL A 51 -3.62 -8.55 9.60
CA VAL A 51 -2.55 -9.01 8.73
C VAL A 51 -1.21 -8.75 9.40
N ALA A 52 -0.34 -9.76 9.48
CA ALA A 52 0.97 -9.64 10.11
C ALA A 52 2.07 -10.30 9.28
N ARG A 53 3.28 -9.77 9.36
CA ARG A 53 4.49 -10.49 8.98
C ARG A 53 5.05 -11.22 10.19
N VAL A 54 5.35 -12.51 10.04
CA VAL A 54 6.01 -13.31 11.09
C VAL A 54 7.50 -12.99 11.07
N GLU A 55 8.02 -12.32 12.09
CA GLU A 55 9.47 -12.05 12.21
C GLU A 55 10.22 -13.26 12.77
N LYS A 56 9.58 -13.99 13.71
CA LYS A 56 10.19 -15.12 14.43
C LYS A 56 9.13 -16.03 15.03
N ILE A 57 9.45 -17.32 15.16
CA ILE A 57 8.60 -18.31 15.83
C ILE A 57 9.39 -18.89 17.02
N GLU A 58 8.77 -18.93 18.21
CA GLU A 58 9.34 -19.51 19.43
C GLU A 58 8.41 -20.58 20.01
N ALA A 59 8.98 -21.63 20.59
CA ALA A 59 8.28 -22.60 21.42
C ALA A 59 8.78 -22.49 22.87
N ASP A 60 7.86 -22.60 23.83
CA ASP A 60 8.21 -22.79 25.24
C ASP A 60 8.49 -24.28 25.57
N ALA A 61 8.95 -24.55 26.80
CA ALA A 61 9.23 -25.90 27.28
C ALA A 61 7.99 -26.83 27.35
N ARG A 62 6.78 -26.32 27.13
CA ARG A 62 5.53 -27.09 27.03
C ARG A 62 5.05 -27.25 25.57
N ASN A 63 5.89 -26.86 24.60
CA ASN A 63 5.56 -26.80 23.17
C ASN A 63 4.41 -25.84 22.81
N ASN A 64 4.11 -24.83 23.66
CA ASN A 64 3.24 -23.74 23.23
C ASN A 64 4.01 -22.85 22.26
N VAL A 65 3.48 -22.71 21.05
CA VAL A 65 4.11 -21.92 19.99
C VAL A 65 3.59 -20.49 20.01
N LYS A 66 4.51 -19.53 20.03
CA LYS A 66 4.24 -18.10 19.85
C LYS A 66 4.95 -17.57 18.60
N VAL A 67 4.35 -16.56 18.00
CA VAL A 67 4.90 -15.82 16.87
C VAL A 67 5.17 -14.39 17.28
N HIS A 68 6.36 -13.89 16.94
CA HIS A 68 6.69 -12.47 16.99
C HIS A 68 6.20 -11.88 15.67
N CYS A 69 5.21 -11.01 15.75
CA CYS A 69 4.52 -10.42 14.62
C CYS A 69 4.93 -8.96 14.47
N ARG A 70 5.05 -8.51 13.22
CA ARG A 70 5.07 -7.09 12.85
C ARG A 70 3.78 -6.80 12.08
N TRP A 71 2.97 -5.88 12.60
CA TRP A 71 1.61 -5.67 12.11
C TRP A 71 1.58 -4.90 10.79
N TYR A 72 0.71 -5.31 9.89
CA TYR A 72 0.22 -4.44 8.83
C TYR A 72 -1.08 -3.77 9.28
N TYR A 73 -1.20 -2.47 9.03
CA TYR A 73 -2.42 -1.71 9.30
C TYR A 73 -3.21 -1.57 8.00
N ARG A 74 -4.52 -1.74 8.09
CA ARG A 74 -5.45 -1.35 7.03
C ARG A 74 -5.63 0.18 7.04
N PRO A 75 -5.99 0.82 5.91
CA PRO A 75 -6.27 2.25 5.85
C PRO A 75 -7.22 2.76 6.94
N GLU A 76 -8.32 2.05 7.18
CA GLU A 76 -9.31 2.31 8.23
C GLU A 76 -8.81 2.14 9.68
N GLU A 77 -7.66 1.48 9.88
CA GLU A 77 -7.02 1.31 11.20
C GLU A 77 -5.96 2.39 11.47
N SER A 78 -5.61 3.20 10.46
CA SER A 78 -4.65 4.29 10.59
C SER A 78 -5.28 5.57 11.16
N LEU A 79 -4.49 6.40 11.86
CA LEU A 79 -4.97 7.67 12.45
C LEU A 79 -5.56 8.63 11.41
N GLY A 80 -5.10 8.56 10.15
CA GLY A 80 -5.59 9.38 9.04
C GLY A 80 -6.78 8.78 8.28
N GLY A 81 -7.24 7.58 8.66
CA GLY A 81 -8.34 6.86 8.02
C GLY A 81 -8.10 6.43 6.57
N ARG A 82 -9.12 5.84 5.97
CA ARG A 82 -9.13 5.52 4.53
C ARG A 82 -9.33 6.80 3.71
N ARG A 83 -8.55 6.94 2.63
CA ARG A 83 -8.60 8.04 1.67
C ARG A 83 -8.92 7.48 0.28
N GLN A 84 -9.41 8.33 -0.62
CA GLN A 84 -9.85 7.91 -1.96
C GLN A 84 -8.77 7.19 -2.80
N PHE A 85 -7.49 7.48 -2.57
CA PHE A 85 -6.39 6.82 -3.28
C PHE A 85 -5.95 5.48 -2.66
N HIS A 86 -6.52 5.08 -1.51
CA HIS A 86 -6.17 3.83 -0.83
C HIS A 86 -6.98 2.66 -1.39
N GLY A 87 -6.30 1.70 -2.02
CA GLY A 87 -6.97 0.53 -2.60
C GLY A 87 -7.59 -0.39 -1.55
N ALA A 88 -8.60 -1.16 -1.94
CA ALA A 88 -9.31 -2.13 -1.10
C ALA A 88 -8.38 -3.18 -0.49
N LYS A 89 -7.31 -3.53 -1.19
CA LYS A 89 -6.26 -4.48 -0.78
C LYS A 89 -5.00 -3.83 -0.23
N GLU A 90 -5.00 -2.52 0.00
CA GLU A 90 -3.84 -1.81 0.54
C GLU A 90 -3.64 -2.08 2.03
N LEU A 91 -2.37 -2.20 2.41
CA LEU A 91 -1.88 -2.34 3.77
C LEU A 91 -0.64 -1.45 3.99
N PHE A 92 -0.40 -1.06 5.24
CA PHE A 92 0.75 -0.27 5.64
C PHE A 92 1.66 -1.06 6.59
N MET A 93 2.96 -1.16 6.28
CA MET A 93 3.92 -1.89 7.10
C MET A 93 4.26 -1.09 8.36
N SER A 94 3.66 -1.43 9.51
CA SER A 94 3.83 -0.60 10.71
C SER A 94 5.19 -0.80 11.41
N ASP A 95 5.52 0.04 12.38
CA ASP A 95 6.57 -0.19 13.38
C ASP A 95 6.06 -0.89 14.67
N HIS A 96 4.80 -1.35 14.68
CA HIS A 96 4.20 -2.06 15.81
C HIS A 96 4.54 -3.56 15.75
N TYR A 97 5.24 -4.03 16.78
CA TYR A 97 5.57 -5.44 17.00
C TYR A 97 4.85 -5.98 18.23
N ASP A 98 4.45 -7.26 18.18
CA ASP A 98 3.78 -7.95 19.30
C ASP A 98 4.11 -9.46 19.30
N VAL A 99 3.81 -10.16 20.40
CA VAL A 99 4.02 -11.62 20.54
C VAL A 99 2.68 -12.33 20.76
N GLN A 100 2.21 -13.01 19.72
CA GLN A 100 0.91 -13.66 19.69
C GLN A 100 1.01 -15.19 19.75
N SER A 101 -0.07 -15.85 20.18
CA SER A 101 -0.17 -17.32 20.14
C SER A 101 -0.31 -17.79 18.69
N ALA A 102 0.45 -18.79 18.24
CA ALA A 102 0.34 -19.29 16.86
C ALA A 102 -1.04 -19.91 16.53
N HIS A 103 -1.88 -20.12 17.54
CA HIS A 103 -3.28 -20.57 17.41
C HIS A 103 -4.24 -19.49 16.91
N THR A 104 -3.84 -18.22 16.90
CA THR A 104 -4.64 -17.12 16.33
C THR A 104 -4.47 -17.01 14.82
N ILE A 105 -3.47 -17.68 14.23
CA ILE A 105 -3.27 -17.72 12.78
C ILE A 105 -4.37 -18.55 12.13
N GLU A 106 -5.09 -17.95 11.18
CA GLU A 106 -6.18 -18.58 10.43
C GLU A 106 -5.75 -18.97 9.01
N GLY A 107 -4.79 -18.24 8.44
CA GLY A 107 -4.31 -18.46 7.08
C GLY A 107 -2.96 -17.81 6.78
N LYS A 108 -2.46 -18.09 5.57
CA LYS A 108 -1.33 -17.38 4.96
C LYS A 108 -1.87 -16.50 3.84
N CYS A 109 -1.37 -15.27 3.79
CA CYS A 109 -1.66 -14.30 2.75
C CYS A 109 -0.36 -13.85 2.06
N ILE A 110 -0.48 -13.10 0.96
CA ILE A 110 0.67 -12.51 0.27
C ILE A 110 0.52 -10.99 0.31
N VAL A 111 1.50 -10.29 0.89
CA VAL A 111 1.59 -8.83 0.80
C VAL A 111 2.64 -8.49 -0.24
N HIS A 112 2.18 -8.14 -1.44
CA HIS A 112 3.02 -7.79 -2.57
C HIS A 112 3.62 -6.39 -2.43
N THR A 113 4.75 -6.14 -3.07
CA THR A 113 5.14 -4.76 -3.41
C THR A 113 4.14 -4.20 -4.42
N PHE A 114 3.82 -2.90 -4.35
CA PHE A 114 2.91 -2.24 -5.30
C PHE A 114 3.12 -2.63 -6.77
N LYS A 115 4.37 -2.57 -7.25
CA LYS A 115 4.78 -2.93 -8.62
C LYS A 115 4.49 -4.40 -9.01
N ASN A 116 4.44 -5.30 -8.05
CA ASN A 116 4.08 -6.71 -8.31
C ASN A 116 2.57 -6.89 -8.30
N TYR A 117 1.86 -6.22 -7.37
CA TYR A 117 0.40 -6.23 -7.29
C TYR A 117 -0.25 -5.69 -8.58
N THR A 118 0.22 -4.55 -9.10
CA THR A 118 -0.26 -3.97 -10.37
C THR A 118 0.08 -4.79 -11.62
N ARG A 119 0.73 -5.95 -11.45
CA ARG A 119 1.06 -6.91 -12.52
C ARG A 119 0.39 -8.27 -12.32
N LEU A 120 -0.44 -8.43 -11.29
CA LEU A 120 -1.26 -9.63 -11.12
C LEU A 120 -2.35 -9.65 -12.18
N GLU A 121 -2.54 -10.80 -12.82
CA GLU A 121 -3.66 -10.98 -13.76
C GLU A 121 -5.00 -11.10 -13.02
N ASN A 122 -4.99 -11.70 -11.83
CA ASN A 122 -6.15 -11.85 -10.99
C ASN A 122 -5.74 -11.61 -9.54
N VAL A 123 -6.46 -10.73 -8.84
CA VAL A 123 -6.23 -10.45 -7.42
C VAL A 123 -7.08 -11.41 -6.59
N GLY A 124 -6.44 -12.30 -5.83
CA GLY A 124 -7.12 -13.25 -4.96
C GLY A 124 -7.66 -12.63 -3.66
N ALA A 125 -8.41 -13.44 -2.90
CA ALA A 125 -8.86 -13.05 -1.56
C ALA A 125 -7.67 -12.78 -0.60
N GLU A 126 -6.60 -13.55 -0.76
CA GLU A 126 -5.38 -13.55 0.06
C GLU A 126 -4.27 -12.61 -0.46
N ASP A 127 -4.50 -11.94 -1.58
CA ASP A 127 -3.55 -10.98 -2.17
C ASP A 127 -3.81 -9.57 -1.62
N TYR A 128 -2.74 -8.98 -1.09
CA TYR A 128 -2.68 -7.62 -0.57
C TYR A 128 -1.46 -6.90 -1.15
N TYR A 129 -1.38 -5.58 -0.97
CA TYR A 129 -0.16 -4.86 -1.31
C TYR A 129 0.24 -3.83 -0.25
N CYS A 130 1.53 -3.54 -0.21
CA CYS A 130 2.09 -2.49 0.63
C CYS A 130 2.99 -1.58 -0.21
N ARG A 131 2.80 -0.26 -0.02
CA ARG A 131 3.66 0.80 -0.59
C ARG A 131 4.13 1.84 0.42
N PHE A 132 3.62 1.79 1.64
CA PHE A 132 3.99 2.68 2.73
C PHE A 132 4.41 1.90 3.97
N GLU A 133 5.45 2.37 4.65
CA GLU A 133 5.64 2.09 6.07
C GLU A 133 4.83 3.10 6.90
N TYR A 134 4.43 2.71 8.12
CA TYR A 134 3.56 3.50 8.99
C TYR A 134 4.08 3.52 10.44
N LYS A 135 4.13 4.70 11.05
CA LYS A 135 4.54 4.85 12.46
C LYS A 135 3.32 4.87 13.36
N ALA A 136 3.00 3.74 13.98
CA ALA A 136 1.73 3.52 14.68
C ALA A 136 1.44 4.55 15.78
N ALA A 137 2.46 5.03 16.47
CA ALA A 137 2.34 6.03 17.54
C ALA A 137 2.14 7.49 17.04
N THR A 138 2.43 7.79 15.77
CA THR A 138 2.45 9.18 15.26
C THR A 138 1.58 9.40 14.03
N GLY A 139 1.14 8.34 13.35
CA GLY A 139 0.40 8.43 12.09
C GLY A 139 1.28 8.76 10.87
N ALA A 140 2.59 8.95 11.05
CA ALA A 140 3.48 9.31 9.96
C ALA A 140 3.72 8.14 8.99
N PHE A 141 3.77 8.46 7.70
CA PHE A 141 4.00 7.52 6.60
C PHE A 141 5.43 7.62 6.05
N THR A 142 5.90 6.58 5.39
CA THR A 142 7.16 6.59 4.63
C THR A 142 7.00 5.80 3.33
N PRO A 143 7.28 6.37 2.14
CA PRO A 143 7.72 7.75 1.92
C PRO A 143 6.65 8.79 2.31
N ASP A 144 7.12 10.01 2.63
CA ASP A 144 6.27 11.17 2.93
C ASP A 144 5.60 11.75 1.67
N ARG A 145 6.19 11.48 0.50
CA ARG A 145 5.80 11.98 -0.80
C ARG A 145 5.74 10.86 -1.83
N VAL A 146 4.76 10.95 -2.71
CA VAL A 146 4.51 9.98 -3.78
C VAL A 146 4.23 10.69 -5.10
N ALA A 147 4.31 9.93 -6.19
CA ALA A 147 3.87 10.38 -7.50
C ALA A 147 2.35 10.63 -7.49
N VAL A 148 1.94 11.74 -8.09
CA VAL A 148 0.54 12.12 -8.27
C VAL A 148 0.22 12.27 -9.75
N TYR A 149 -1.03 12.01 -10.11
CA TYR A 149 -1.51 11.94 -11.48
C TYR A 149 -2.85 12.63 -11.62
N CYS A 150 -3.26 12.87 -12.88
CA CYS A 150 -4.54 13.47 -13.25
C CYS A 150 -4.71 14.93 -12.74
N LYS A 151 -5.78 15.58 -13.18
CA LYS A 151 -6.19 16.93 -12.74
C LYS A 151 -6.58 17.00 -11.25
N CYS A 152 -6.81 15.86 -10.60
CA CYS A 152 -7.09 15.79 -9.17
C CYS A 152 -5.83 15.68 -8.30
N GLU A 153 -4.64 15.57 -8.90
CA GLU A 153 -3.34 15.48 -8.20
C GLU A 153 -3.29 14.42 -7.10
N MET A 154 -3.96 13.28 -7.33
CA MET A 154 -4.01 12.17 -6.37
C MET A 154 -2.96 11.10 -6.68
N PRO A 155 -2.47 10.37 -5.66
CA PRO A 155 -1.73 9.13 -5.87
C PRO A 155 -2.59 8.10 -6.61
N TYR A 156 -1.97 7.26 -7.43
CA TYR A 156 -2.69 6.22 -8.19
C TYR A 156 -3.33 5.17 -7.28
N ASN A 157 -4.65 4.95 -7.40
CA ASN A 157 -5.34 3.81 -6.80
C ASN A 157 -5.40 2.64 -7.81
N PRO A 158 -4.85 1.45 -7.52
CA PRO A 158 -4.85 0.34 -8.46
C PRO A 158 -6.23 -0.26 -8.75
N ASP A 159 -7.26 0.12 -7.98
CA ASP A 159 -8.64 -0.30 -8.22
C ASP A 159 -9.37 0.64 -9.20
N ASP A 160 -8.84 1.84 -9.45
CA ASP A 160 -9.44 2.86 -10.34
C ASP A 160 -8.83 2.81 -11.75
N LEU A 161 -9.70 2.82 -12.78
CA LEU A 161 -9.27 2.87 -14.17
C LEU A 161 -8.66 4.25 -14.49
N MET A 162 -7.50 4.24 -15.16
CA MET A 162 -6.89 5.44 -15.72
C MET A 162 -6.55 5.24 -17.20
N VAL A 163 -6.61 6.33 -17.98
CA VAL A 163 -6.18 6.40 -19.38
C VAL A 163 -4.98 7.33 -19.52
N GLN A 164 -4.00 6.95 -20.33
CA GLN A 164 -2.80 7.75 -20.58
C GLN A 164 -2.99 8.65 -21.81
N CYS A 165 -2.66 9.92 -21.70
CA CYS A 165 -2.67 10.84 -22.82
C CYS A 165 -1.42 10.67 -23.70
N GLU A 166 -1.59 10.50 -25.01
CA GLU A 166 -0.47 10.30 -25.95
C GLU A 166 0.41 11.55 -26.14
N GLY A 167 -0.14 12.75 -25.89
CA GLY A 167 0.61 14.01 -25.95
C GLY A 167 1.49 14.28 -24.72
N CYS A 168 0.89 14.37 -23.52
CA CYS A 168 1.62 14.72 -22.29
C CYS A 168 2.14 13.51 -21.49
N THR A 169 1.78 12.27 -21.85
CA THR A 169 2.10 11.01 -21.14
C THR A 169 1.56 10.89 -19.70
N ASP A 170 0.82 11.88 -19.21
CA ASP A 170 0.15 11.87 -17.90
C ASP A 170 -1.12 10.97 -17.94
N TRP A 171 -1.54 10.52 -16.76
CA TRP A 171 -2.63 9.56 -16.57
C TRP A 171 -3.85 10.26 -16.00
N TYR A 172 -5.04 9.93 -16.51
CA TYR A 172 -6.29 10.57 -16.13
C TYR A 172 -7.38 9.55 -15.79
N HIS A 173 -8.12 9.77 -14.71
CA HIS A 173 -9.37 9.05 -14.46
C HIS A 173 -10.41 9.50 -15.50
N PRO A 174 -11.16 8.58 -16.15
CA PRO A 174 -12.17 8.94 -17.16
C PRO A 174 -13.16 10.02 -16.69
N ALA A 175 -13.68 9.89 -15.46
CA ALA A 175 -14.60 10.86 -14.86
C ALA A 175 -13.99 12.27 -14.77
N CYS A 176 -12.70 12.40 -14.46
CA CYS A 176 -12.00 13.70 -14.37
C CYS A 176 -11.76 14.37 -15.74
N VAL A 177 -12.00 13.65 -16.84
CA VAL A 177 -11.91 14.17 -18.22
C VAL A 177 -13.24 14.11 -18.97
N GLY A 178 -14.35 13.92 -18.24
CA GLY A 178 -15.71 13.96 -18.81
C GLY A 178 -16.10 12.70 -19.61
N MET A 179 -15.57 11.55 -19.23
CA MET A 179 -15.71 10.28 -19.96
C MET A 179 -16.19 9.15 -19.04
N THR A 180 -17.02 8.25 -19.56
CA THR A 180 -17.43 7.02 -18.88
C THR A 180 -16.34 5.95 -18.89
N ILE A 181 -16.48 4.94 -18.03
CA ILE A 181 -15.58 3.79 -18.01
C ILE A 181 -15.73 2.97 -19.31
N GLU A 182 -16.94 2.90 -19.86
CA GLU A 182 -17.29 2.15 -21.07
C GLU A 182 -16.70 2.79 -22.34
N GLU A 183 -16.65 4.12 -22.40
CA GLU A 183 -15.97 4.87 -23.46
C GLU A 183 -14.45 4.73 -23.34
N ALA A 184 -13.89 4.94 -22.13
CA ALA A 184 -12.45 4.81 -21.88
C ALA A 184 -11.90 3.44 -22.29
N LYS A 185 -12.67 2.37 -22.06
CA LYS A 185 -12.33 1.00 -22.45
C LYS A 185 -12.36 0.73 -23.97
N LYS A 186 -12.94 1.61 -24.77
CA LYS A 186 -13.06 1.50 -26.23
C LYS A 186 -12.10 2.44 -26.98
N LEU A 187 -11.33 3.26 -26.28
CA LEU A 187 -10.39 4.20 -26.92
C LEU A 187 -9.10 3.50 -27.33
N GLU A 188 -8.78 3.57 -28.62
CA GLU A 188 -7.47 3.19 -29.17
C GLU A 188 -6.40 4.27 -28.96
N HIS A 189 -6.84 5.54 -28.86
CA HIS A 189 -6.02 6.73 -28.75
C HIS A 189 -6.71 7.74 -27.84
N PHE A 190 -5.97 8.40 -26.94
CA PHE A 190 -6.51 9.43 -26.04
C PHE A 190 -5.59 10.66 -26.00
N ALA A 191 -6.20 11.83 -26.16
CA ALA A 191 -5.57 13.13 -25.96
C ALA A 191 -6.37 13.93 -24.92
N CYS A 192 -5.70 14.38 -23.86
CA CYS A 192 -6.35 15.17 -22.82
C CYS A 192 -6.78 16.55 -23.35
N THR A 193 -7.66 17.24 -22.62
CA THR A 193 -8.22 18.54 -23.04
C THR A 193 -7.15 19.59 -23.35
N GLU A 194 -6.02 19.56 -22.64
CA GLU A 194 -4.89 20.48 -22.85
C GLU A 194 -4.15 20.19 -24.16
N CYS A 195 -3.86 18.91 -24.46
CA CYS A 195 -3.22 18.53 -25.73
C CYS A 195 -4.16 18.70 -26.94
N SER A 196 -5.46 18.50 -26.75
CA SER A 196 -6.47 18.62 -27.80
C SER A 196 -6.83 20.07 -28.17
N SER A 197 -6.55 21.05 -27.30
CA SER A 197 -6.88 22.48 -27.54
C SER A 197 -5.82 23.25 -28.32
N GLY A 198 -4.70 22.62 -28.71
CA GLY A 198 -3.69 23.22 -29.58
C GLY A 198 -2.69 24.17 -28.90
N GLU A 199 -2.85 24.48 -27.61
CA GLU A 199 -1.79 25.14 -26.84
C GLU A 199 -0.68 24.15 -26.53
N GLY A 200 0.25 24.01 -27.48
CA GLY A 200 1.48 23.24 -27.31
C GLY A 200 2.35 23.81 -26.20
N VAL A 201 2.13 23.35 -24.96
CA VAL A 201 2.92 23.74 -23.79
C VAL A 201 4.38 23.38 -24.03
N LYS A 202 5.18 24.41 -24.34
CA LYS A 202 6.63 24.32 -24.38
C LYS A 202 7.13 23.86 -23.02
N ARG A 203 7.91 22.78 -23.03
CA ARG A 203 8.74 22.27 -21.93
C ARG A 203 9.07 23.34 -20.86
N SER A 204 8.60 23.14 -19.64
CA SER A 204 9.47 23.39 -18.49
C SER A 204 10.31 22.13 -18.30
N GLN A 205 11.62 22.24 -18.49
CA GLN A 205 12.52 21.09 -18.43
C GLN A 205 12.83 20.72 -16.98
N ASN A 206 12.40 19.53 -16.54
CA ASN A 206 13.10 18.71 -15.55
C ASN A 206 12.40 17.34 -15.46
N GLY A 207 13.10 16.25 -15.78
CA GLY A 207 12.49 14.91 -15.74
C GLY A 207 13.43 13.72 -15.90
N PHE A 208 13.24 12.73 -15.02
CA PHE A 208 13.52 11.29 -15.10
C PHE A 208 12.68 10.66 -13.94
N ALA A 209 12.22 9.40 -13.91
CA ALA A 209 12.12 8.32 -14.89
C ALA A 209 10.91 7.43 -14.49
N SER A 210 10.35 6.67 -15.43
CA SER A 210 9.27 5.68 -15.18
C SER A 210 9.73 4.60 -14.17
N SER A 211 8.92 4.16 -13.20
CA SER A 211 7.75 3.35 -13.50
C SER A 211 6.52 3.53 -12.59
N PRO A 212 5.29 3.68 -13.12
CA PRO A 212 4.84 3.39 -14.49
C PRO A 212 5.47 2.17 -15.19
N THR A 213 5.05 0.93 -14.91
CA THR A 213 5.63 -0.25 -15.60
C THR A 213 5.00 -0.49 -16.97
N ASN A 214 5.22 0.47 -17.86
CA ASN A 214 5.26 0.40 -19.32
C ASN A 214 5.15 -1.01 -19.96
N ASP A 215 4.29 -1.26 -20.95
CA ASP A 215 3.26 -0.43 -21.60
C ASP A 215 2.20 -1.38 -22.17
N LEU A 216 0.93 -0.96 -22.16
CA LEU A 216 0.04 -0.89 -23.33
C LEU A 216 -1.31 -0.30 -22.90
N LYS A 217 -1.93 0.39 -23.84
CA LYS A 217 -3.08 1.29 -23.69
C LYS A 217 -4.29 0.62 -23.03
N VAL A 218 -4.93 1.34 -22.08
CA VAL A 218 -6.05 0.90 -21.24
C VAL A 218 -5.68 -0.26 -20.30
N SER A 219 -5.72 -0.01 -18.99
CA SER A 219 -5.49 -1.07 -17.98
C SER A 219 -6.71 -2.00 -17.85
N PHE A 220 -6.90 -2.85 -18.86
CA PHE A 220 -7.35 -4.22 -18.64
C PHE A 220 -6.13 -5.12 -18.46
N VAL A 221 -6.31 -6.19 -17.69
CA VAL A 221 -5.34 -7.29 -17.65
C VAL A 221 -5.30 -7.96 -19.04
N PHE A 222 -4.22 -7.73 -19.80
CA PHE A 222 -3.44 -8.74 -20.56
C PHE A 222 -2.44 -8.08 -21.56
N LEU A 223 -1.15 -8.46 -21.44
CA LEU A 223 -0.09 -8.52 -22.49
C LEU A 223 0.60 -7.24 -23.10
N SER A 224 1.91 -7.06 -22.77
CA SER A 224 3.06 -6.71 -23.67
C SER A 224 3.54 -5.26 -24.02
N LEU A 225 4.56 -4.79 -23.26
CA LEU A 225 5.84 -4.11 -23.68
C LEU A 225 5.98 -2.57 -23.98
N LEU A 226 6.64 -1.85 -23.02
CA LEU A 226 7.86 -0.99 -23.10
C LEU A 226 8.00 0.47 -23.70
N LEU A 227 8.36 1.43 -22.79
CA LEU A 227 9.30 2.61 -22.80
C LEU A 227 8.73 4.05 -23.05
N SER A 228 9.02 5.17 -22.33
CA SER A 228 9.79 5.51 -21.08
C SER A 228 9.52 6.94 -20.50
N ASN A 229 9.77 7.18 -19.19
CA ASN A 229 10.01 8.48 -18.47
C ASN A 229 8.87 9.54 -18.40
N ALA A 230 8.63 10.37 -17.37
CA ALA A 230 9.27 10.71 -16.07
C ALA A 230 8.21 11.17 -14.99
N ILE A 231 8.58 11.31 -13.71
CA ILE A 231 7.62 11.46 -12.58
C ILE A 231 7.53 12.89 -12.00
N LYS A 232 6.30 13.41 -11.80
CA LYS A 232 6.00 14.55 -10.89
C LYS A 232 5.94 14.05 -9.44
N VAL A 233 6.66 14.69 -8.52
CA VAL A 233 6.63 14.37 -7.08
C VAL A 233 5.88 15.47 -6.35
N CYS A 234 4.81 15.12 -5.63
CA CYS A 234 4.10 16.07 -4.77
C CYS A 234 5.05 16.58 -3.67
N GLN A 235 5.26 17.90 -3.59
CA GLN A 235 6.02 18.55 -2.52
C GLN A 235 5.09 19.38 -1.63
N HIS A 236 4.30 18.73 -0.78
CA HIS A 236 3.50 19.41 0.24
C HIS A 236 3.74 18.83 1.65
N PRO A 237 4.65 19.42 2.42
CA PRO A 237 4.45 19.56 3.87
C PRO A 237 3.42 20.68 4.10
N CYS A 238 2.47 20.47 5.02
CA CYS A 238 1.26 21.30 5.20
C CYS A 238 0.27 21.14 4.01
N LEU A 239 -1.04 20.93 4.19
CA LEU A 239 -1.91 21.47 5.25
C LEU A 239 -2.05 20.61 6.52
N LEU A 240 -1.44 21.11 7.59
CA LEU A 240 -1.79 20.80 8.97
C LEU A 240 -2.96 21.70 9.41
N GLN A 241 -3.93 21.12 10.10
CA GLN A 241 -4.43 21.64 11.39
C GLN A 241 -5.12 23.02 11.46
N PHE A 242 -5.34 23.75 10.36
CA PHE A 242 -5.73 25.17 10.43
C PHE A 242 -7.24 25.48 10.50
N GLU A 243 -8.13 24.71 9.85
CA GLU A 243 -9.57 25.03 9.90
C GLU A 243 -10.28 24.59 11.19
N MET A 244 -9.84 23.51 11.84
CA MET A 244 -10.43 23.04 13.11
C MET A 244 -9.92 23.77 14.36
N TRP A 245 -8.91 24.65 14.24
CA TRP A 245 -8.50 25.54 15.33
C TRP A 245 -9.05 26.97 15.17
N MET A 246 -9.31 27.44 13.95
CA MET A 246 -10.04 28.71 13.75
C MET A 246 -11.56 28.62 13.96
N GLN A 247 -12.18 27.43 13.93
CA GLN A 247 -13.63 27.28 14.16
C GLN A 247 -14.02 26.87 15.60
N ASN A 248 -13.05 26.62 16.49
CA ASN A 248 -13.30 26.30 17.90
C ASN A 248 -12.74 27.35 18.87
N ALA A 249 -12.22 28.48 18.38
CA ALA A 249 -11.74 29.60 19.19
C ALA A 249 -12.76 30.75 19.35
N GLU A 250 -13.94 30.66 18.71
CA GLU A 250 -15.01 31.67 18.75
C GLU A 250 -16.30 31.14 19.43
N LYS A 251 -16.17 30.19 20.37
CA LYS A 251 -17.33 29.58 21.05
C LYS A 251 -17.25 29.49 22.59
N ASP A 252 -16.30 30.17 23.20
CA ASP A 252 -16.19 30.34 24.67
C ASP A 252 -16.51 31.78 25.13
N ASP A 253 -17.20 32.59 24.31
CA ASP A 253 -17.47 34.02 24.59
C ASP A 253 -18.92 34.46 24.28
N HIS A 254 -19.92 33.58 24.50
CA HIS A 254 -21.33 33.95 24.75
C HIS A 254 -22.22 32.70 25.05
N GLU A 255 -22.26 32.24 26.31
CA GLU A 255 -23.47 32.14 27.19
C GLU A 255 -23.10 31.65 28.60
#